data_AF-A0A9N8EST8-F1
#
_entry.id   AF-A0A9N8EST8-F1
#
_cell.length_a   1.000
_cell.length_b   1.000
_cell.length_c   1.000
_cell.angle_alpha   90.00
_cell.angle_beta   90.00
_cell.angle_gamma   90.00
#
_symmetry.space_group_name_H-M   'P 1'
#
loop_
_entity.id
_entity.type
_entity.pdbx_description
1 polymer ?
#
loop_
_entity_poly.entity_id
_entity_poly.type
_entity_poly.pdbx_seq_one_letter_code
_entity_poly.pdbx_strand_id
1 'polypeptide(L)'
;MSSTKVTETQTTLPVHGDSSAPTSEERFHMPQLGRFKVCSILLGFLVGVFIYLSTLGAEFIAVMLWGKEILAKTNSELVFFSLSWNLATTIIALVILSTLRRLVASVFLSVVGRSRTSENAEDVLAELLSYLEGRFAVGALVGICISWNITNIVLGMRPQLMQSCIIMAVACLWCRVTLTLLGQTDHALIYDRSEEEEDEEQQKEIVFEDDKTEPLLWLRTV
;
A
#
# COMPACT_ATOMS: atom_id res chain seq x y z
N MET A 1 49.57 -31.38 -60.26
CA MET A 1 49.95 -30.02 -60.67
C MET A 1 48.70 -29.29 -61.11
N SER A 2 48.19 -28.39 -60.28
CA SER A 2 47.48 -27.18 -60.72
C SER A 2 47.29 -26.30 -59.49
N SER A 3 47.98 -25.16 -59.53
CA SER A 3 47.96 -24.09 -58.56
C SER A 3 46.67 -23.27 -58.64
N THR A 4 46.58 -22.31 -57.72
CA THR A 4 45.76 -21.07 -57.72
C THR A 4 44.28 -21.25 -57.36
N LYS A 5 43.68 -20.39 -56.53
CA LYS A 5 43.99 -18.99 -56.20
C LYS A 5 43.36 -18.64 -54.85
N VAL A 6 44.14 -18.01 -53.98
CA VAL A 6 43.67 -17.33 -52.75
C VAL A 6 42.87 -16.09 -53.17
N THR A 7 41.71 -15.87 -52.55
CA THR A 7 40.97 -14.61 -52.65
C THR A 7 40.61 -14.16 -51.24
N GLU A 8 41.44 -13.27 -50.70
CA GLU A 8 41.14 -12.49 -49.50
C GLU A 8 39.88 -11.67 -49.75
N THR A 9 38.84 -11.95 -48.96
CA THR A 9 37.65 -11.09 -48.89
C THR A 9 37.71 -10.35 -47.57
N GLN A 10 38.34 -9.17 -47.62
CA GLN A 10 38.42 -8.20 -46.55
C GLN A 10 37.00 -7.65 -46.29
N THR A 11 36.32 -8.19 -45.29
CA THR A 11 34.99 -7.72 -44.86
C THR A 11 35.20 -6.71 -43.74
N THR A 12 35.07 -5.44 -44.09
CA THR A 12 34.98 -4.30 -43.19
C THR A 12 33.76 -4.44 -42.29
N LEU A 13 34.00 -4.57 -40.99
CA LEU A 13 32.99 -4.48 -39.93
C LEU A 13 32.50 -3.02 -39.81
N PRO A 14 31.21 -2.72 -40.01
CA PRO A 14 30.63 -1.50 -39.46
C PRO A 14 30.44 -1.69 -37.95
N VAL A 15 31.24 -0.97 -37.16
CA VAL A 15 30.98 -0.71 -35.75
C VAL A 15 29.76 0.22 -35.69
N HIS A 16 28.56 -0.38 -35.66
CA HIS A 16 27.34 0.32 -35.31
C HIS A 16 27.18 0.19 -33.79
N GLY A 17 27.54 1.26 -33.09
CA GLY A 17 27.22 1.43 -31.68
C GLY A 17 25.73 1.68 -31.55
N ASP A 18 24.94 0.61 -31.64
CA ASP A 18 23.56 0.62 -31.17
C ASP A 18 23.60 0.66 -29.65
N SER A 19 23.66 1.88 -29.14
CA SER A 19 23.29 2.22 -27.77
C SER A 19 21.81 1.88 -27.62
N SER A 20 21.54 0.60 -27.35
CA SER A 20 20.23 0.10 -26.99
C SER A 20 19.88 0.69 -25.63
N ALA A 21 19.36 1.92 -25.64
CA ALA A 21 18.64 2.48 -24.53
C ALA A 21 17.67 1.42 -24.02
N PRO A 22 17.68 1.05 -22.74
CA PRO A 22 16.75 0.07 -22.20
C PRO A 22 15.33 0.58 -22.46
N THR A 23 14.68 -0.08 -23.41
CA THR A 23 13.29 0.19 -23.79
C THR A 23 12.43 0.04 -22.54
N SER A 24 11.68 1.09 -22.26
CA SER A 24 10.74 1.34 -21.17
C SER A 24 9.51 0.39 -21.20
N GLU A 25 9.73 -0.88 -21.55
CA GLU A 25 8.73 -1.88 -21.92
C GLU A 25 8.74 -3.13 -21.02
N GLU A 26 9.30 -3.06 -19.81
CA GLU A 26 8.73 -3.84 -18.70
C GLU A 26 7.68 -3.01 -17.97
N ARG A 27 6.70 -2.53 -18.75
CA ARG A 27 5.33 -2.44 -18.27
C ARG A 27 4.93 -3.85 -17.85
N PHE A 28 5.25 -4.23 -16.62
CA PHE A 28 4.60 -5.32 -15.91
C PHE A 28 3.11 -4.97 -15.81
N HIS A 29 2.40 -5.16 -16.91
CA HIS A 29 0.95 -5.24 -17.00
C HIS A 29 0.60 -6.52 -16.24
N MET A 30 0.54 -6.44 -14.92
CA MET A 30 -0.09 -7.45 -14.09
C MET A 30 -1.59 -7.11 -14.01
N PRO A 31 -2.46 -7.68 -14.87
CA PRO A 31 -3.91 -7.56 -14.73
C PRO A 31 -4.42 -8.08 -13.38
N GLN A 32 -3.58 -8.79 -12.61
CA GLN A 32 -3.88 -9.25 -11.26
C GLN A 32 -3.90 -8.12 -10.22
N LEU A 33 -3.09 -7.06 -10.37
CA LEU A 33 -3.07 -5.95 -9.41
C LEU A 33 -4.41 -5.19 -9.37
N GLY A 34 -5.11 -5.09 -10.51
CA GLY A 34 -6.42 -4.44 -10.59
C GLY A 34 -7.48 -5.13 -9.72
N ARG A 35 -7.52 -6.47 -9.74
CA ARG A 35 -8.46 -7.26 -8.93
C ARG A 35 -8.15 -7.16 -7.44
N PHE A 36 -6.87 -7.13 -7.09
CA PHE A 36 -6.44 -6.99 -5.71
C PHE A 36 -6.83 -5.63 -5.11
N LYS A 37 -6.72 -4.55 -5.90
CA LYS A 37 -7.20 -3.21 -5.50
C LYS A 37 -8.69 -3.19 -5.17
N VAL A 38 -9.52 -3.78 -6.05
CA VAL A 38 -10.97 -3.86 -5.83
C VAL A 38 -11.31 -4.74 -4.63
N CYS A 39 -10.61 -5.85 -4.46
CA CYS A 39 -10.79 -6.76 -3.32
C CYS A 39 -10.51 -6.05 -1.98
N SER A 40 -9.42 -5.29 -1.88
CA SER A 40 -9.10 -4.51 -0.67
C SER A 40 -10.18 -3.49 -0.33
N ILE A 41 -10.67 -2.73 -1.32
CA ILE A 41 -11.75 -1.76 -1.12
C ILE A 41 -13.04 -2.45 -0.66
N LEU A 42 -13.40 -3.56 -1.31
CA LEU A 42 -14.61 -4.33 -0.98
C LEU A 42 -14.53 -4.93 0.42
N LEU A 43 -13.35 -5.37 0.84
CA LEU A 43 -13.11 -5.92 2.16
C LEU A 43 -13.18 -4.82 3.23
N GLY A 44 -12.58 -3.65 2.98
CA GLY A 44 -12.78 -2.46 3.81
C GLY A 44 -14.25 -2.08 3.94
N PHE A 45 -14.98 -2.05 2.81
CA PHE A 45 -16.41 -1.78 2.78
C PHE A 45 -17.21 -2.76 3.66
N LEU A 46 -16.98 -4.06 3.54
CA LEU A 46 -17.65 -5.07 4.37
C LEU A 46 -17.37 -4.88 5.86
N VAL A 47 -16.13 -4.54 6.22
CA VAL A 47 -15.75 -4.24 7.61
C VAL A 47 -16.47 -2.99 8.11
N GLY A 48 -16.54 -1.94 7.31
CA GLY A 48 -17.29 -0.72 7.63
C GLY A 48 -18.77 -1.00 7.89
N VAL A 49 -19.41 -1.79 7.02
CA VAL A 49 -20.81 -2.24 7.21
C VAL A 49 -20.96 -3.03 8.51
N PHE A 50 -20.04 -3.95 8.79
CA PHE A 50 -20.07 -4.78 10.00
C PHE A 50 -19.93 -3.94 11.29
N ILE A 51 -19.00 -2.98 11.32
CA ILE A 51 -18.83 -2.05 12.43
C ILE A 51 -20.13 -1.29 12.66
N TYR A 52 -20.72 -0.76 11.60
CA TYR A 52 -21.96 0.00 11.69
C TYR A 52 -23.14 -0.83 12.19
N LEU A 53 -23.34 -2.04 11.64
CA LEU A 53 -24.37 -2.97 12.10
C LEU A 53 -24.15 -3.37 13.55
N SER A 54 -22.89 -3.50 13.99
CA SER A 54 -22.57 -3.73 15.39
C SER A 54 -23.04 -2.56 16.25
N THR A 55 -22.77 -1.31 15.87
CA THR A 55 -23.25 -0.13 16.61
C THR A 55 -24.77 -0.08 16.69
N LEU A 56 -25.49 -0.35 15.60
CA LEU A 56 -26.95 -0.46 15.61
C LEU A 56 -27.44 -1.61 16.50
N GLY A 57 -26.74 -2.74 16.49
CA GLY A 57 -27.01 -3.87 17.38
C GLY A 57 -26.89 -3.47 18.84
N ALA A 58 -25.87 -2.70 19.20
CA ALA A 58 -25.71 -2.15 20.55
C ALA A 58 -26.86 -1.23 20.94
N GLU A 59 -27.24 -0.30 20.06
CA GLU A 59 -28.38 0.60 20.30
C GLU A 59 -29.68 -0.19 20.47
N PHE A 60 -29.92 -1.18 19.61
CA PHE A 60 -31.10 -2.04 19.69
C PHE A 60 -31.13 -2.89 20.97
N ILE A 61 -30.00 -3.50 21.33
CA ILE A 61 -29.85 -4.27 22.57
C ILE A 61 -30.08 -3.36 23.77
N ALA A 62 -29.53 -2.15 23.77
CA ALA A 62 -29.75 -1.18 24.84
C ALA A 62 -31.24 -0.82 24.98
N VAL A 63 -31.93 -0.54 23.88
CA VAL A 63 -33.38 -0.25 23.89
C VAL A 63 -34.19 -1.46 24.39
N MET A 64 -33.83 -2.68 23.97
CA MET A 64 -34.52 -3.91 24.36
C MET A 64 -34.30 -4.27 25.84
N LEU A 65 -33.08 -4.10 26.36
CA LEU A 65 -32.73 -4.41 27.75
C LEU A 65 -33.28 -3.39 28.75
N TRP A 66 -33.26 -2.10 28.40
CA TRP A 66 -33.64 -1.05 29.36
C TRP A 66 -35.15 -0.81 29.44
N GLY A 67 -35.93 -1.13 28.40
CA GLY A 67 -37.36 -0.89 28.39
C GLY A 67 -37.74 0.57 28.74
N LYS A 68 -39.05 0.83 28.96
CA LYS A 68 -39.52 2.18 29.32
C LYS A 68 -39.21 2.60 30.77
N GLU A 69 -38.90 1.66 31.65
CA GLU A 69 -38.87 1.92 33.11
C GLU A 69 -37.48 2.32 33.65
N ILE A 70 -36.39 2.11 32.91
CA ILE A 70 -35.03 2.33 33.45
C ILE A 70 -34.38 3.62 32.92
N LEU A 71 -35.03 4.34 31.98
CA LEU A 71 -34.54 5.62 31.44
C LEU A 71 -34.30 6.70 32.52
N ALA A 72 -34.86 6.52 33.72
CA ALA A 72 -34.75 7.49 34.81
C ALA A 72 -33.61 7.20 35.82
N LYS A 73 -32.95 6.03 35.81
CA LYS A 73 -32.09 5.63 36.96
C LYS A 73 -30.65 5.18 36.68
N THR A 74 -30.25 4.80 35.47
CA THR A 74 -28.87 4.31 35.23
C THR A 74 -28.22 4.87 33.96
N ASN A 75 -27.83 6.15 34.02
CA ASN A 75 -26.97 6.76 33.00
C ASN A 75 -25.55 6.12 32.96
N SER A 76 -25.04 5.62 34.09
CA SER A 76 -23.68 5.06 34.18
C SER A 76 -23.54 3.70 33.48
N GLU A 77 -24.54 2.83 33.59
CA GLU A 77 -24.52 1.49 32.97
C GLU A 77 -24.63 1.56 31.45
N LEU A 78 -25.44 2.49 30.93
CA LEU A 78 -25.56 2.74 29.50
C LEU A 78 -24.24 3.22 28.90
N VAL A 79 -23.55 4.12 29.61
CA VAL A 79 -22.21 4.58 29.22
C VAL A 79 -21.20 3.43 29.24
N PHE A 80 -21.20 2.59 30.28
CA PHE A 80 -20.29 1.44 30.36
C PHE A 80 -20.55 0.39 29.26
N PHE A 81 -21.82 0.12 28.96
CA PHE A 81 -22.21 -0.78 27.88
C PHE A 81 -21.78 -0.25 26.51
N SER A 82 -22.04 1.03 26.23
CA SER A 82 -21.61 1.69 24.98
C SER A 82 -20.08 1.68 24.83
N LEU A 83 -19.34 2.01 25.90
CA LEU A 83 -17.88 1.94 25.93
C LEU A 83 -17.36 0.52 25.68
N SER A 84 -17.93 -0.47 26.37
CA SER A 84 -17.54 -1.88 26.23
C SER A 84 -17.78 -2.40 24.81
N TRP A 85 -18.91 -2.00 24.22
CA TRP A 85 -19.25 -2.36 22.85
C TRP A 85 -18.31 -1.71 21.83
N ASN A 86 -18.05 -0.40 21.97
CA ASN A 86 -17.09 0.31 21.11
C ASN A 86 -15.68 -0.28 21.23
N LEU A 87 -15.28 -0.72 22.42
CA LEU A 87 -14.01 -1.41 22.63
C LEU A 87 -14.00 -2.77 21.91
N ALA A 88 -15.08 -3.55 22.02
CA ALA A 88 -15.19 -4.83 21.33
C ALA A 88 -15.15 -4.66 19.80
N THR A 89 -15.88 -3.69 19.24
CA THR A 89 -15.86 -3.42 17.78
C THR A 89 -14.49 -2.94 17.32
N THR A 90 -13.81 -2.10 18.12
CA THR A 90 -12.44 -1.66 17.83
C THR A 90 -11.46 -2.83 17.82
N ILE A 91 -11.52 -3.73 18.81
CA ILE A 91 -10.67 -4.93 18.84
C ILE A 91 -10.92 -5.80 17.60
N ILE A 92 -12.18 -6.03 17.23
CA ILE A 92 -12.52 -6.81 16.03
C ILE A 92 -11.93 -6.15 14.78
N ALA A 93 -12.09 -4.83 14.63
CA ALA A 93 -11.52 -4.08 13.51
C ALA A 93 -9.99 -4.21 13.43
N LEU A 94 -9.31 -4.09 14.58
CA LEU A 94 -7.85 -4.26 14.67
C LEU A 94 -7.40 -5.68 14.32
N VAL A 95 -8.13 -6.71 14.77
CA VAL A 95 -7.84 -8.11 14.43
C VAL A 95 -7.98 -8.35 12.93
N ILE A 96 -9.02 -7.80 12.30
CA ILE A 96 -9.23 -7.91 10.86
C ILE A 96 -8.09 -7.20 10.10
N LEU A 97 -7.77 -5.95 10.48
CA LEU A 97 -6.64 -5.20 9.91
C LEU A 97 -5.31 -5.95 10.05
N SER A 98 -5.02 -6.50 11.23
CA SER A 98 -3.80 -7.27 11.48
C SER A 98 -3.75 -8.55 10.65
N THR A 99 -4.89 -9.25 10.52
CA THR A 99 -4.99 -10.47 9.71
C THR A 99 -4.77 -10.16 8.22
N LEU A 100 -5.32 -9.05 7.73
CA LEU A 100 -5.10 -8.60 6.36
C LEU A 100 -3.63 -8.27 6.11
N ARG A 101 -3.00 -7.51 7.01
CA ARG A 101 -1.57 -7.19 6.92
C ARG A 101 -0.71 -8.46 6.82
N ARG A 102 -0.99 -9.45 7.67
CA ARG A 102 -0.30 -10.75 7.64
C ARG A 102 -0.57 -11.55 6.36
N LEU A 103 -1.80 -11.54 5.86
CA LEU A 103 -2.18 -12.23 4.64
C LEU A 103 -1.48 -11.63 3.42
N VAL A 104 -1.45 -10.30 3.32
CA VAL A 104 -0.75 -9.59 2.24
C VAL A 104 0.74 -9.91 2.27
N ALA A 105 1.38 -9.81 3.44
CA ALA A 105 2.79 -10.15 3.59
C ALA A 105 3.08 -11.59 3.20
N SER A 106 2.22 -12.55 3.61
CA SER A 106 2.37 -13.96 3.26
C SER A 106 2.21 -14.22 1.77
N VAL A 107 1.21 -13.61 1.12
CA VAL A 107 0.99 -13.75 -0.33
C VAL A 107 2.15 -13.14 -1.10
N PHE A 108 2.63 -11.97 -0.69
CA PHE A 108 3.77 -11.31 -1.33
C PHE A 108 5.04 -12.14 -1.20
N LEU A 109 5.36 -12.62 0.00
CA LEU A 109 6.52 -13.49 0.24
C LEU A 109 6.44 -14.78 -0.58
N SER A 110 5.24 -15.36 -0.74
CA SER A 110 5.04 -16.56 -1.55
C SER A 110 5.24 -16.31 -3.05
N VAL A 111 4.96 -15.11 -3.55
CA VAL A 111 5.11 -14.74 -4.96
C VAL A 111 6.55 -14.31 -5.25
N VAL A 112 7.15 -13.51 -4.35
CA VAL A 112 8.47 -12.90 -4.54
C VAL A 112 9.62 -13.80 -4.09
N GLY A 113 9.41 -14.70 -3.12
CA GLY A 113 10.44 -15.59 -2.57
C GLY A 113 11.11 -16.55 -3.57
N ARG A 114 10.73 -16.53 -4.84
CA ARG A 114 11.41 -17.21 -5.96
C ARG A 114 12.44 -16.33 -6.69
N SER A 115 12.40 -15.01 -6.54
CA SER A 115 13.32 -14.06 -7.18
C SER A 115 14.29 -13.51 -6.14
N ARG A 116 15.59 -13.55 -6.42
CA ARG A 116 16.65 -13.76 -5.42
C ARG A 116 17.26 -12.49 -4.82
N THR A 117 16.50 -11.41 -4.68
CA THR A 117 16.99 -10.13 -4.11
C THR A 117 16.09 -9.71 -2.94
N SER A 118 16.54 -9.98 -1.72
CA SER A 118 15.71 -9.88 -0.49
C SER A 118 15.51 -8.45 0.00
N GLU A 119 16.46 -7.54 -0.21
CA GLU A 119 16.41 -6.19 0.37
C GLU A 119 15.35 -5.31 -0.32
N ASN A 120 15.33 -5.29 -1.65
CA ASN A 120 14.33 -4.52 -2.41
C ASN A 120 12.90 -5.05 -2.24
N ALA A 121 12.73 -6.31 -1.82
CA ALA A 121 11.41 -6.91 -1.62
C ALA A 121 10.70 -6.38 -0.38
N GLU A 122 11.44 -6.04 0.68
CA GLU A 122 10.87 -5.52 1.92
C GLU A 122 10.36 -4.08 1.74
N ASP A 123 11.11 -3.24 1.03
CA ASP A 123 10.71 -1.87 0.72
C ASP A 123 9.46 -1.83 -0.18
N VAL A 124 9.42 -2.66 -1.23
CA VAL A 124 8.22 -2.80 -2.09
C VAL A 124 7.02 -3.33 -1.31
N LEU A 125 7.23 -4.26 -0.36
CA LEU A 125 6.15 -4.77 0.49
C LEU A 125 5.60 -3.70 1.42
N ALA A 126 6.47 -2.91 2.05
CA ALA A 126 6.09 -1.82 2.93
C ALA A 126 5.24 -0.78 2.18
N GLU A 127 5.65 -0.43 0.96
CA GLU A 127 4.90 0.51 0.12
C GLU A 127 3.55 -0.08 -0.33
N LEU A 128 3.54 -1.35 -0.78
CA LEU A 128 2.29 -2.03 -1.17
C LEU A 128 1.31 -2.10 0.01
N LEU A 129 1.83 -2.30 1.23
CA LEU A 129 1.05 -2.34 2.45
C LEU A 129 0.44 -0.96 2.77
N SER A 130 1.22 0.11 2.68
CA SER A 130 0.73 1.49 2.83
C SER A 130 -0.44 1.78 1.88
N TYR A 131 -0.30 1.41 0.59
CA TYR A 131 -1.36 1.57 -0.40
C TYR A 131 -2.64 0.77 -0.10
N LEU A 132 -2.51 -0.40 0.52
CA LEU A 132 -3.66 -1.24 0.89
C LEU A 132 -4.37 -0.71 2.13
N GLU A 133 -3.62 -0.26 3.13
CA GLU A 133 -4.18 0.32 4.35
C GLU A 133 -4.98 1.57 4.02
N GLY A 134 -4.46 2.44 3.16
CA GLY A 134 -5.18 3.61 2.67
C GLY A 134 -6.50 3.23 1.97
N ARG A 135 -6.47 2.31 1.01
CA ARG A 135 -7.68 1.87 0.29
C ARG A 135 -8.68 1.15 1.18
N PHE A 136 -8.20 0.34 2.11
CA PHE A 136 -9.04 -0.32 3.10
C PHE A 136 -9.76 0.70 3.99
N ALA A 137 -9.04 1.72 4.48
CA ALA A 137 -9.61 2.78 5.30
C ALA A 137 -10.70 3.56 4.54
N VAL A 138 -10.45 3.91 3.27
CA VAL A 138 -11.47 4.54 2.42
C VAL A 138 -12.67 3.62 2.22
N GLY A 139 -12.46 2.34 1.95
CA GLY A 139 -13.53 1.36 1.82
C GLY A 139 -14.39 1.29 3.09
N ALA A 140 -13.76 1.24 4.26
CA ALA A 140 -14.45 1.20 5.55
C ALA A 140 -15.29 2.46 5.82
N LEU A 141 -14.74 3.66 5.55
CA LEU A 141 -15.48 4.91 5.66
C LEU A 141 -16.70 4.94 4.75
N VAL A 142 -16.54 4.55 3.48
CA VAL A 142 -17.65 4.45 2.52
C VAL A 142 -18.71 3.46 3.00
N GLY A 143 -18.29 2.31 3.54
CA GLY A 143 -19.19 1.30 4.11
C GLY A 143 -20.02 1.84 5.28
N ILE A 144 -19.39 2.55 6.21
CA ILE A 144 -20.07 3.20 7.35
C ILE A 144 -21.06 4.25 6.85
N CYS A 145 -20.65 5.12 5.91
CA CYS A 145 -21.51 6.17 5.39
C CYS A 145 -22.73 5.61 4.62
N ILE A 146 -22.54 4.60 3.79
CA ILE A 146 -23.64 3.96 3.07
C ILE A 146 -24.61 3.31 4.05
N SER A 147 -24.09 2.59 5.04
CA SER A 147 -24.93 1.93 6.04
C SER A 147 -25.71 2.95 6.89
N TRP A 148 -25.07 4.06 7.27
CA TRP A 148 -25.72 5.20 7.93
C TRP A 148 -26.87 5.78 7.11
N ASN A 149 -26.65 5.99 5.80
CA ASN A 149 -27.70 6.48 4.91
C ASN A 149 -28.87 5.49 4.78
N ILE A 150 -28.57 4.19 4.68
CA ILE A 150 -29.61 3.15 4.64
C ILE A 150 -30.47 3.22 5.90
N THR A 151 -29.87 3.37 7.08
CA THR A 151 -30.63 3.51 8.33
C THR A 151 -31.47 4.77 8.36
N ASN A 152 -30.93 5.91 7.92
CA ASN A 152 -31.71 7.16 7.86
C ASN A 152 -32.92 7.03 6.92
N ILE A 153 -32.78 6.28 5.82
CA ILE A 153 -33.90 5.95 4.92
C ILE A 153 -34.92 5.07 5.65
N VAL A 154 -34.46 4.03 6.35
CA VAL A 154 -35.32 3.11 7.12
C VAL A 154 -36.09 3.84 8.24
N LEU A 155 -35.45 4.81 8.90
CA LEU A 155 -36.06 5.64 9.95
C LEU A 155 -36.98 6.75 9.39
N GLY A 156 -36.99 6.99 8.07
CA GLY A 156 -37.84 7.99 7.43
C GLY A 156 -37.41 9.45 7.67
N MET A 157 -36.21 9.69 8.19
CA MET A 157 -35.71 11.03 8.54
C MET A 157 -35.14 11.77 7.32
N ARG A 158 -36.02 12.15 6.39
CA ARG A 158 -35.68 12.82 5.11
C ARG A 158 -34.75 14.05 5.21
N PRO A 159 -34.93 15.01 6.14
CA PRO A 159 -34.06 16.19 6.18
C PRO A 159 -32.62 15.88 6.64
N GLN A 160 -32.41 14.83 7.44
CA GLN A 160 -31.06 14.44 7.90
C GLN A 160 -30.23 13.71 6.84
N LEU A 161 -30.88 13.14 5.82
CA LEU A 161 -30.19 12.51 4.69
C LEU A 161 -29.32 13.50 3.92
N MET A 162 -29.84 14.70 3.63
CA MET A 162 -29.09 15.70 2.87
C MET A 162 -27.83 16.14 3.61
N GLN A 163 -27.93 16.36 4.92
CA GLN A 163 -26.78 16.73 5.75
C GLN A 163 -25.75 15.59 5.84
N SER A 164 -26.21 14.34 5.98
CA SER A 164 -25.33 13.15 6.00
C SER A 164 -24.61 12.96 4.66
N CYS A 165 -25.27 13.19 3.53
CA CYS A 165 -24.66 13.13 2.21
C CYS A 165 -23.56 14.19 2.02
N ILE A 166 -23.76 15.41 2.52
CA ILE A 166 -22.74 16.47 2.45
C ILE A 166 -21.52 16.08 3.28
N ILE A 167 -21.71 15.60 4.52
CA ILE A 167 -20.60 15.16 5.38
C ILE A 167 -19.84 14.00 4.72
N MET A 168 -20.54 13.05 4.11
CA MET A 168 -19.94 11.96 3.35
C MET A 168 -19.12 12.49 2.17
N ALA A 169 -19.65 13.43 1.40
CA ALA A 169 -18.92 14.02 0.27
C ALA A 169 -17.65 14.74 0.74
N VAL A 170 -17.73 15.51 1.83
CA VAL A 170 -16.58 16.21 2.43
C VAL A 170 -15.56 15.21 2.96
N ALA A 171 -15.98 14.15 3.66
CA ALA A 171 -15.09 13.12 4.16
C ALA A 171 -14.39 12.35 3.01
N CYS A 172 -15.11 12.01 1.95
CA CYS A 172 -14.53 11.40 0.75
C CYS A 172 -13.52 12.32 0.06
N LEU A 173 -13.83 13.61 -0.03
CA LEU A 173 -12.96 14.62 -0.62
C LEU A 173 -11.70 14.82 0.25
N TRP A 174 -11.85 14.85 1.57
CA TRP A 174 -10.74 14.88 2.51
C TRP A 174 -9.86 13.64 2.40
N CYS A 175 -10.44 12.43 2.38
CA CYS A 175 -9.68 11.20 2.16
C CYS A 175 -8.94 11.20 0.82
N ARG A 176 -9.58 11.70 -0.25
CA ARG A 176 -8.92 11.89 -1.55
C ARG A 176 -7.72 12.83 -1.44
N VAL A 177 -7.88 13.95 -0.77
CA VAL A 177 -6.81 14.93 -0.56
C VAL A 177 -5.67 14.32 0.28
N THR A 178 -5.98 13.68 1.40
CA THR A 178 -5.00 13.02 2.27
C THR A 178 -4.23 11.93 1.53
N LEU A 179 -4.91 11.09 0.75
CA LEU A 179 -4.24 10.08 -0.08
C LEU A 179 -3.36 10.69 -1.17
N THR A 180 -3.76 11.83 -1.74
CA THR A 180 -2.97 12.50 -2.79
C THR A 180 -1.74 13.17 -2.19
N LEU A 181 -1.87 13.81 -1.03
CA LEU A 181 -0.77 14.45 -0.30
C LEU A 181 0.24 13.43 0.23
N LEU A 182 -0.24 12.35 0.86
CA LEU A 182 0.62 11.26 1.33
C LEU A 182 1.31 10.56 0.15
N GLY A 183 0.58 10.24 -0.91
CA GLY A 183 1.16 9.59 -2.09
C GLY A 183 2.20 10.43 -2.83
N GLN A 184 2.13 11.78 -2.75
CA GLN A 184 3.18 12.65 -3.28
C GLN A 184 4.42 12.71 -2.37
N THR A 185 4.26 12.52 -1.07
CA THR A 185 5.37 12.53 -0.11
C THR A 185 6.26 11.29 -0.30
N ASP A 186 5.65 10.13 -0.59
CA ASP A 186 6.38 8.89 -0.79
C ASP A 186 7.24 8.91 -2.07
N HIS A 187 6.75 9.55 -3.15
CA HIS A 187 7.53 9.71 -4.38
C HIS A 187 8.76 10.63 -4.22
N ALA A 188 8.71 11.60 -3.31
CA ALA A 188 9.85 12.46 -3.01
C ALA A 188 10.93 11.72 -2.20
N LEU A 189 10.51 10.85 -1.27
CA LEU A 189 11.41 10.07 -0.41
C LEU A 189 12.15 8.95 -1.16
N ILE A 190 11.51 8.32 -2.16
CA ILE A 190 12.16 7.29 -2.98
C ILE A 190 13.23 7.89 -3.89
N TYR A 191 13.01 9.11 -4.41
CA TYR A 191 13.96 9.77 -5.30
C TYR A 191 15.23 10.22 -4.55
N ASP A 192 15.07 10.72 -3.31
CA ASP A 192 16.19 11.14 -2.46
C ASP A 192 17.10 9.95 -2.08
N ARG A 193 16.51 8.79 -1.76
CA ARG A 193 17.27 7.60 -1.37
C ARG A 193 18.05 6.97 -2.53
N SER A 194 17.52 7.02 -3.75
CA SER A 194 18.23 6.54 -4.94
C SER A 194 19.44 7.40 -5.30
N GLU A 195 19.40 8.71 -5.05
CA GLU A 195 20.57 9.57 -5.30
C GLU A 195 21.67 9.32 -4.25
N GLU A 196 21.32 9.07 -2.98
CA GLU A 196 22.31 8.75 -1.94
C GLU A 196 23.01 7.38 -2.16
N GLU A 197 22.30 6.37 -2.65
CA GLU A 197 22.88 5.05 -2.92
C GLU A 197 23.81 5.04 -4.15
N GLU A 198 23.50 5.82 -5.20
CA GLU A 198 24.38 5.98 -6.37
C GLU A 198 25.69 6.72 -6.02
N ASP A 199 25.63 7.72 -5.13
CA ASP A 199 26.80 8.45 -4.66
C ASP A 199 27.73 7.58 -3.79
N GLU A 200 27.19 6.69 -2.95
CA GLU A 200 27.99 5.76 -2.15
C GLU A 200 28.67 4.67 -2.99
N GLU A 201 28.02 4.15 -4.03
CA GLU A 201 28.63 3.17 -4.94
C GLU A 201 29.76 3.80 -5.76
N GLN A 202 29.56 5.00 -6.32
CA GLN A 202 30.63 5.73 -7.00
C GLN A 202 31.80 6.05 -6.07
N GLN A 203 31.52 6.45 -4.82
CA GLN A 203 32.59 6.75 -3.86
C GLN A 203 33.39 5.50 -3.47
N LYS A 204 32.75 4.32 -3.36
CA LYS A 204 33.45 3.05 -3.13
C LYS A 204 34.29 2.62 -4.33
N GLU A 205 33.83 2.85 -5.56
CA GLU A 205 34.58 2.53 -6.77
C GLU A 205 35.85 3.40 -6.89
N ILE A 206 35.75 4.70 -6.60
CA ILE A 206 36.89 5.63 -6.59
C ILE A 206 37.93 5.26 -5.53
N VAL A 207 37.50 4.86 -4.32
CA VAL A 207 38.43 4.45 -3.24
C VAL A 207 39.12 3.11 -3.56
N PHE A 208 38.46 2.21 -4.28
CA PHE A 208 39.04 0.91 -4.66
C PHE A 208 40.03 1.01 -5.83
N GLU A 209 39.93 2.05 -6.67
CA GLU A 209 40.88 2.30 -7.75
C GLU A 209 42.23 2.84 -7.24
N ASP A 210 42.21 3.67 -6.18
CA ASP A 210 43.43 4.27 -5.60
C ASP A 210 44.36 3.21 -4.95
N ASP A 211 43.78 2.19 -4.28
CA ASP A 211 44.53 1.12 -3.58
C ASP A 211 45.26 0.14 -4.53
N LYS A 212 44.93 0.13 -5.83
CA LYS A 212 45.62 -0.73 -6.82
C LYS A 212 46.85 -0.08 -7.45
N THR A 213 47.08 1.22 -7.21
CA THR A 213 48.14 1.97 -7.92
C THR A 213 49.50 1.97 -7.22
N GLU A 214 49.62 1.48 -5.98
CA GLU A 214 50.90 1.36 -5.28
C GLU A 214 51.03 -0.04 -4.65
N PRO A 215 51.90 -0.95 -5.17
CA PRO A 215 53.33 -0.86 -4.85
C PRO A 215 54.24 -1.54 -5.90
N LEU A 216 54.80 -0.80 -6.86
CA LEU A 216 55.89 -1.32 -7.72
C LEU A 216 57.15 -0.45 -7.74
N LEU A 217 57.22 0.59 -6.92
CA LEU A 217 58.40 1.48 -6.85
C LEU A 217 59.47 1.07 -5.82
N TRP A 218 59.22 0.07 -4.97
CA TRP A 218 60.19 -0.35 -3.94
C TRP A 218 61.22 -1.41 -4.39
N LEU A 219 61.16 -1.91 -5.63
CA LEU A 219 62.02 -3.02 -6.10
C LEU A 219 63.23 -2.59 -6.96
N ARG A 220 63.56 -1.30 -7.02
CA ARG A 220 64.64 -0.78 -7.91
C ARG A 220 65.81 -0.09 -7.20
N THR A 221 66.07 -0.43 -5.94
CA THR A 221 67.19 0.16 -5.19
C THR A 221 67.95 -0.88 -4.37
N VAL A 222 68.49 -1.92 -5.03
CA VAL A 222 69.64 -2.71 -4.54
C VAL A 222 70.51 -3.08 -5.73
#